data_AF-A0A1F6VN64-F1
#
_entry.id   AF-A0A1F6VN64-F1
#
_cell.length_a   1.000
_cell.length_b   1.000
_cell.length_c   1.000
_cell.angle_alpha   90.00
_cell.angle_beta   90.00
_cell.angle_gamma   90.00
#
_symmetry.space_group_name_H-M   'P 1'
#
loop_
_entity.id
_entity.type
_entity.pdbx_description
1 polymer ?
#
loop_
_entity_poly.entity_id
_entity_poly.type
_entity_poly.pdbx_seq_one_letter_code
_entity_poly.pdbx_strand_id
1 'polypeptide(L)'
;MFYKHNDNYTVESVTSGHPDKICDQISDAILDAYLTLDPKSRVAVETFGGHGKLVIGGEVTSKGKVDYVKIARQVYKEIGYDNELEISAHIVTQSPDIALGVDTGGAGDQGIMYGFATDETAKFLPKGVVLAHKLAKSLEYARKSADVNKRIKWLKPDGKTQVTYTNGKLHTVLVSAQHSPDVKLEEIKKEITEKIINPLLSEEEKKTVKILINPTGQFIQGGFEADTGLTGRKLMVDTYGGIIPHGGGCFSGKDATKVDRSGAYMARFVAKNLVAAGYGKEVLVSVAYAIGMAEPLMIEAINEKGEDLAEIVRKNFDFKPLSIIKRLDLRTPIFRKTATYGHFGRSNMPWEKIEKMK
;
A
#
# COMPACT_ATOMS: atom_id res chain seq x y z
N MET A 1 -16.34 17.67 3.97
CA MET A 1 -14.99 17.04 3.97
C MET A 1 -15.07 15.72 4.71
N PHE A 2 -14.53 14.65 4.12
CA PHE A 2 -14.77 13.29 4.61
C PHE A 2 -14.01 12.92 5.89
N TYR A 3 -12.91 13.61 6.19
CA TYR A 3 -11.95 13.14 7.20
C TYR A 3 -11.38 14.22 8.13
N LYS A 4 -11.99 15.41 8.12
CA LYS A 4 -11.46 16.60 8.82
C LYS A 4 -12.44 17.10 9.87
N HIS A 5 -12.55 16.38 10.99
CA HIS A 5 -13.16 16.98 12.18
C HIS A 5 -12.17 18.00 12.75
N ASN A 6 -12.44 19.30 12.54
CA ASN A 6 -11.55 20.43 12.89
C ASN A 6 -10.13 20.36 12.27
N ASP A 7 -9.98 19.76 11.08
CA ASP A 7 -8.70 19.57 10.39
C ASP A 7 -7.59 18.88 11.20
N ASN A 8 -7.98 18.14 12.24
CA ASN A 8 -7.07 17.39 13.11
C ASN A 8 -7.04 15.93 12.67
N TYR A 9 -5.86 15.42 12.31
CA TYR A 9 -5.68 14.01 11.97
C TYR A 9 -4.23 13.57 12.08
N THR A 10 -4.00 12.27 12.17
CA THR A 10 -2.66 11.65 12.14
C THR A 10 -2.67 10.51 11.15
N VAL A 11 -1.60 10.38 10.39
CA VAL A 11 -1.38 9.24 9.47
C VAL A 11 0.05 8.75 9.59
N GLU A 12 0.27 7.49 9.24
CA GLU A 12 1.58 6.85 9.33
C GLU A 12 1.96 6.09 8.06
N SER A 13 3.23 5.69 8.00
CA SER A 13 3.80 4.81 6.99
C SER A 13 4.97 4.04 7.59
N VAL A 14 5.36 2.96 6.93
CA VAL A 14 6.51 2.14 7.31
C VAL A 14 7.43 1.89 6.11
N THR A 15 8.68 1.54 6.35
CA THR A 15 9.66 1.24 5.29
C THR A 15 9.43 -0.16 4.70
N SER A 16 10.13 -0.47 3.61
CA SER A 16 10.15 -1.82 3.02
C SER A 16 10.74 -2.89 3.96
N GLY A 17 11.45 -2.51 5.03
CA GLY A 17 12.00 -3.43 6.03
C GLY A 17 11.08 -3.75 7.20
N HIS A 18 9.93 -3.09 7.34
CA HIS A 18 8.97 -3.44 8.38
C HIS A 18 8.46 -4.88 8.19
N PRO A 19 8.35 -5.73 9.22
CA PRO A 19 7.96 -7.15 9.12
C PRO A 19 6.71 -7.40 8.26
N ASP A 20 5.61 -6.70 8.52
CA ASP A 20 4.39 -6.82 7.69
C ASP A 20 4.64 -6.48 6.22
N LYS A 21 5.49 -5.47 5.95
CA LYS A 21 5.84 -5.10 4.57
C LYS A 21 6.81 -6.06 3.91
N ILE A 22 7.63 -6.78 4.67
CA ILE A 22 8.39 -7.92 4.14
C ILE A 22 7.40 -8.98 3.63
N CYS A 23 6.39 -9.32 4.44
CA CYS A 23 5.37 -10.31 4.07
C CYS A 23 4.56 -9.87 2.82
N ASP A 24 4.08 -8.62 2.78
CA ASP A 24 3.38 -8.07 1.61
C ASP A 24 4.23 -8.17 0.33
N GLN A 25 5.51 -7.80 0.40
CA GLN A 25 6.42 -7.86 -0.74
C GLN A 25 6.69 -9.29 -1.22
N ILE A 26 6.79 -10.27 -0.31
CA ILE A 26 6.99 -11.67 -0.67
C ILE A 26 5.73 -12.22 -1.35
N SER A 27 4.56 -11.99 -0.76
CA SER A 27 3.28 -12.41 -1.32
C SER A 27 3.05 -11.85 -2.73
N ASP A 28 3.32 -10.56 -2.95
CA ASP A 28 3.20 -9.97 -4.28
C ASP A 28 4.32 -10.38 -5.26
N ALA A 29 5.52 -10.70 -4.77
CA ALA A 29 6.57 -11.26 -5.64
C ALA A 29 6.18 -12.65 -6.17
N ILE A 30 5.52 -13.47 -5.34
CA ILE A 30 5.01 -14.78 -5.75
C ILE A 30 3.87 -14.60 -6.77
N LEU A 31 2.94 -13.67 -6.52
CA LEU A 31 1.89 -13.32 -7.49
C LEU A 31 2.49 -12.89 -8.83
N ASP A 32 3.46 -11.97 -8.83
CA ASP A 32 4.10 -11.49 -10.06
C ASP A 32 4.81 -12.62 -10.81
N ALA A 33 5.46 -13.55 -10.09
CA ALA A 33 6.08 -14.72 -10.70
C ALA A 33 5.05 -15.61 -11.39
N TYR A 34 3.87 -15.81 -10.78
CA TYR A 34 2.77 -16.55 -11.41
C TYR A 34 2.21 -15.85 -12.64
N LEU A 35 1.93 -14.55 -12.55
CA LEU A 35 1.38 -13.78 -13.67
C LEU A 35 2.35 -13.68 -14.85
N THR A 36 3.65 -13.72 -14.58
CA THR A 36 4.69 -13.79 -15.62
C THR A 36 4.59 -15.09 -16.43
N LEU A 37 4.33 -16.22 -15.76
CA LEU A 37 4.27 -17.54 -16.39
C LEU A 37 2.89 -17.86 -16.98
N ASP A 38 1.84 -17.41 -16.29
CA ASP A 38 0.44 -17.62 -16.66
C ASP A 38 -0.37 -16.40 -16.21
N PRO A 39 -0.68 -15.46 -17.14
CA PRO A 39 -1.46 -14.26 -16.85
C PRO A 39 -2.88 -14.53 -16.33
N LYS A 40 -3.38 -15.78 -16.41
CA LYS A 40 -4.69 -16.18 -15.87
C LYS A 40 -4.57 -16.88 -14.50
N SER A 41 -3.39 -16.90 -13.89
CA SER A 41 -3.19 -17.49 -12.57
C SER A 41 -4.15 -16.90 -11.55
N ARG A 42 -4.80 -17.78 -10.79
CA ARG A 42 -5.57 -17.43 -9.59
C ARG A 42 -4.67 -17.64 -8.38
N VAL A 43 -4.42 -16.58 -7.63
CA VAL A 43 -3.43 -16.57 -6.53
C VAL A 43 -4.07 -15.90 -5.31
N ALA A 44 -3.97 -16.57 -4.17
CA ALA A 44 -4.23 -16.05 -2.84
C ALA A 44 -3.11 -16.57 -1.94
N VAL A 45 -2.01 -15.81 -1.83
CA VAL A 45 -0.81 -16.24 -1.08
C VAL A 45 -0.57 -15.29 0.08
N GLU A 46 -0.52 -15.88 1.27
CA GLU A 46 -0.24 -15.18 2.53
C GLU A 46 1.15 -15.57 3.02
N THR A 47 1.88 -14.58 3.53
CA THR A 47 3.19 -14.75 4.15
C THR A 47 3.12 -14.33 5.62
N PHE A 48 3.62 -15.19 6.51
CA PHE A 48 3.84 -14.93 7.93
C PHE A 48 5.31 -15.17 8.28
N GLY A 49 5.96 -14.27 9.00
CA GLY A 49 7.38 -14.41 9.33
C GLY A 49 7.77 -13.76 10.64
N GLY A 50 8.87 -14.23 11.22
CA GLY A 50 9.39 -13.76 12.50
C GLY A 50 10.38 -14.75 13.10
N HIS A 51 11.35 -14.22 13.85
CA HIS A 51 12.29 -14.97 14.68
C HIS A 51 12.97 -16.16 13.98
N GLY A 52 13.54 -15.92 12.81
CA GLY A 52 14.27 -16.93 12.02
C GLY A 52 13.37 -17.86 11.20
N LYS A 53 12.05 -17.68 11.22
CA LYS A 53 11.08 -18.51 10.48
C LYS A 53 10.25 -17.67 9.52
N LEU A 54 9.85 -18.30 8.41
CA LEU A 54 8.90 -17.74 7.46
C LEU A 54 8.02 -18.85 6.88
N VAL A 55 6.71 -18.65 6.95
CA VAL A 55 5.69 -19.56 6.45
C VAL A 55 4.95 -18.88 5.31
N ILE A 56 4.87 -19.57 4.18
CA ILE A 56 4.09 -19.16 3.01
C ILE A 56 2.93 -20.12 2.89
N GLY A 57 1.70 -19.61 2.84
CA GLY A 57 0.49 -20.43 2.76
C GLY A 57 -0.54 -19.85 1.80
N GLY A 58 -1.52 -20.66 1.42
CA GLY A 58 -2.68 -20.23 0.64
C GLY A 58 -2.95 -21.10 -0.58
N GLU A 59 -3.63 -20.51 -1.57
CA GLU A 59 -4.21 -21.23 -2.69
C GLU A 59 -3.74 -20.67 -4.05
N VAL A 60 -3.33 -21.57 -4.94
CA VAL A 60 -2.99 -21.20 -6.31
C VAL A 60 -3.62 -22.15 -7.33
N THR A 61 -4.16 -21.60 -8.41
CA THR A 61 -4.45 -22.32 -9.65
C THR A 61 -3.69 -21.64 -10.78
N SER A 62 -2.71 -22.34 -11.36
CA SER A 62 -1.87 -21.81 -12.43
C SER A 62 -1.29 -22.94 -13.27
N LYS A 63 -0.93 -22.64 -14.53
CA LYS A 63 -0.08 -23.52 -15.35
C LYS A 63 1.40 -23.36 -15.04
N GLY A 64 1.78 -22.28 -14.37
CA GLY A 64 3.16 -21.96 -13.98
C GLY A 64 3.62 -22.75 -12.76
N LYS A 65 4.93 -23.00 -12.67
CA LYS A 65 5.61 -23.53 -11.49
C LYS A 65 6.55 -22.47 -10.93
N VAL A 66 6.39 -22.15 -9.66
CA VAL A 66 7.12 -21.07 -8.99
C VAL A 66 7.87 -21.63 -7.79
N ASP A 67 9.13 -21.21 -7.61
CA ASP A 67 9.94 -21.56 -6.44
C ASP A 67 9.77 -20.49 -5.36
N TYR A 68 8.83 -20.73 -4.43
CA TYR A 68 8.48 -19.78 -3.37
C TYR A 68 9.64 -19.47 -2.44
N VAL A 69 10.44 -20.50 -2.11
CA VAL A 69 11.56 -20.39 -1.18
C VAL A 69 12.64 -19.49 -1.78
N LYS A 70 12.97 -19.72 -3.05
CA LYS A 70 13.94 -18.87 -3.77
C LYS A 70 13.47 -17.42 -3.85
N ILE A 71 12.19 -17.20 -4.18
CA ILE A 71 11.62 -15.84 -4.24
C ILE A 71 11.68 -15.16 -2.87
N ALA A 72 11.21 -15.82 -1.81
CA ALA A 72 11.20 -15.24 -0.48
C ALA A 72 12.61 -14.84 -0.01
N ARG A 73 13.61 -15.71 -0.22
CA ARG A 73 15.02 -15.40 0.08
C ARG A 73 15.53 -14.21 -0.73
N GLN A 74 15.22 -14.16 -2.02
CA GLN A 74 15.63 -13.05 -2.88
C GLN A 74 15.01 -11.72 -2.43
N VAL A 75 13.71 -11.70 -2.14
CA VAL A 75 13.01 -10.50 -1.67
C VAL A 75 13.59 -10.03 -0.33
N TYR A 76 13.78 -10.94 0.64
CA TYR A 76 14.35 -10.63 1.95
C TYR A 76 15.76 -10.00 1.83
N LYS A 77 16.59 -10.56 0.95
CA LYS A 77 17.93 -10.03 0.63
C LYS A 77 17.89 -8.66 -0.05
N GLU A 78 16.98 -8.44 -1.00
CA GLU A 78 16.83 -7.16 -1.71
C GLU A 78 16.30 -6.03 -0.79
N ILE A 79 15.49 -6.38 0.22
CA ILE A 79 15.10 -5.46 1.28
C ILE A 79 16.33 -5.04 2.10
N GLY A 80 17.28 -5.95 2.30
CA GLY A 80 18.56 -5.69 2.95
C GLY A 80 18.75 -6.43 4.27
N TYR A 81 18.03 -7.54 4.45
CA TYR A 81 18.30 -8.52 5.50
C TYR A 81 19.09 -9.69 4.94
N ASP A 82 20.03 -10.21 5.72
CA ASP A 82 20.97 -11.26 5.34
C ASP A 82 20.90 -12.49 6.24
N ASN A 83 20.12 -12.44 7.31
CA ASN A 83 19.88 -13.57 8.19
C ASN A 83 19.24 -14.75 7.44
N GLU A 84 19.68 -15.97 7.76
CA GLU A 84 19.05 -17.19 7.27
C GLU A 84 17.65 -17.36 7.86
N LEU A 85 16.71 -17.78 7.02
CA LEU A 85 15.33 -18.09 7.41
C LEU A 85 15.04 -19.56 7.13
N GLU A 86 14.45 -20.24 8.12
CA GLU A 86 13.75 -21.50 7.92
C GLU A 86 12.42 -21.19 7.21
N ILE A 87 12.33 -21.55 5.93
CA ILE A 87 11.16 -21.25 5.09
C ILE A 87 10.36 -22.52 4.84
N SER A 88 9.08 -22.52 5.22
CA SER A 88 8.11 -23.55 4.83
C SER A 88 7.04 -22.97 3.90
N ALA A 89 6.60 -23.77 2.93
CA ALA A 89 5.57 -23.38 1.97
C ALA A 89 4.48 -24.45 1.91
N HIS A 90 3.24 -24.02 2.12
CA HIS A 90 2.03 -24.84 2.16
C HIS A 90 0.98 -24.25 1.22
N ILE A 91 1.21 -24.41 -0.10
CA ILE A 91 0.30 -23.94 -1.14
C ILE A 91 -0.53 -25.11 -1.66
N VAL A 92 -1.84 -24.97 -1.65
CA VAL A 92 -2.80 -25.95 -2.20
C VAL A 92 -3.51 -25.41 -3.44
N THR A 93 -4.27 -26.26 -4.12
CA THR A 93 -5.11 -25.80 -5.23
C THR A 93 -6.36 -25.09 -4.69
N GLN A 94 -6.78 -24.01 -5.35
CA GLN A 94 -8.00 -23.30 -5.01
C GLN A 94 -9.23 -24.22 -5.06
N SER A 95 -10.19 -24.02 -4.15
CA SER A 95 -11.44 -24.77 -4.11
C SER A 95 -12.19 -24.73 -5.46
N PRO A 96 -12.63 -25.88 -6.00
CA PRO A 96 -13.48 -25.93 -7.19
C PRO A 96 -14.80 -25.17 -7.02
N ASP A 97 -15.36 -25.10 -5.82
CA ASP A 97 -16.65 -24.42 -5.57
C ASP A 97 -16.54 -22.90 -5.78
N ILE A 98 -15.39 -22.32 -5.42
CA ILE A 98 -15.09 -20.90 -5.66
C ILE A 98 -14.91 -20.65 -7.17
N ALA A 99 -14.34 -21.62 -7.89
CA ALA A 99 -14.09 -21.50 -9.32
C ALA A 99 -15.39 -21.36 -10.13
N LEU A 100 -16.50 -22.00 -9.71
CA LEU A 100 -17.79 -21.96 -10.41
C LEU A 100 -18.32 -20.53 -10.64
N GLY A 101 -18.22 -19.66 -9.64
CA GLY A 101 -18.66 -18.26 -9.74
C GLY A 101 -17.64 -17.33 -10.39
N VAL A 102 -16.34 -17.62 -10.23
CA VAL A 102 -15.27 -16.77 -10.76
C VAL A 102 -15.05 -17.01 -12.26
N ASP A 103 -15.17 -18.24 -12.72
CA ASP A 103 -14.89 -18.60 -14.12
C ASP A 103 -15.95 -18.05 -15.08
N THR A 104 -17.14 -17.73 -14.58
CA THR A 104 -18.19 -17.00 -15.30
C THR A 104 -17.99 -15.48 -15.29
N GLY A 105 -16.97 -14.98 -14.59
CA GLY A 105 -16.61 -13.56 -14.50
C GLY A 105 -17.13 -12.83 -13.26
N GLY A 106 -17.67 -13.56 -12.28
CA GLY A 106 -18.13 -13.02 -11.01
C GLY A 106 -17.01 -12.66 -10.03
N ALA A 107 -17.38 -11.96 -8.95
CA ALA A 107 -16.45 -11.63 -7.87
C ALA A 107 -15.93 -12.89 -7.18
N GLY A 108 -14.63 -12.92 -6.88
CA GLY A 108 -13.99 -14.04 -6.17
C GLY A 108 -14.37 -14.20 -4.70
N ASP A 109 -14.97 -13.18 -4.12
CA ASP A 109 -15.50 -13.18 -2.77
C ASP A 109 -16.58 -12.08 -2.67
N GLN A 110 -17.35 -12.08 -1.59
CA GLN A 110 -18.08 -10.89 -1.18
C GLN A 110 -17.10 -9.82 -0.67
N GLY A 111 -17.52 -8.55 -0.68
CA GLY A 111 -16.78 -7.55 0.04
C GLY A 111 -17.18 -6.13 -0.32
N ILE A 112 -16.55 -5.19 0.38
CA ILE A 112 -16.78 -3.76 0.26
C ILE A 112 -15.44 -3.12 -0.06
N MET A 113 -15.41 -2.18 -1.00
CA MET A 113 -14.18 -1.49 -1.39
C MET A 113 -14.43 0.00 -1.45
N TYR A 114 -13.41 0.77 -1.06
CA TYR A 114 -13.45 2.23 -1.04
C TYR A 114 -12.36 2.83 -1.93
N GLY A 115 -12.77 3.84 -2.68
CA GLY A 115 -11.94 4.69 -3.51
C GLY A 115 -12.03 6.12 -3.01
N PHE A 116 -10.90 6.80 -2.87
CA PHE A 116 -10.88 8.19 -2.44
C PHE A 116 -9.89 9.01 -3.26
N ALA A 117 -10.24 10.27 -3.50
CA ALA A 117 -9.35 11.26 -4.08
C ALA A 117 -9.64 12.65 -3.51
N THR A 118 -8.60 13.48 -3.46
CA THR A 118 -8.69 14.90 -3.09
C THR A 118 -7.71 15.74 -3.87
N ASP A 119 -8.04 16.99 -4.20
CA ASP A 119 -7.16 17.93 -4.90
C ASP A 119 -6.05 18.55 -4.03
N GLU A 120 -5.96 18.18 -2.75
CA GLU A 120 -4.92 18.68 -1.81
C GLU A 120 -3.48 18.53 -2.31
N THR A 121 -3.23 17.51 -3.15
CA THR A 121 -1.91 17.26 -3.74
C THR A 121 -2.03 16.84 -5.19
N ALA A 122 -0.96 17.04 -5.97
CA ALA A 122 -0.87 16.53 -7.35
C ALA A 122 -0.99 14.99 -7.47
N LYS A 123 -0.91 14.26 -6.34
CA LYS A 123 -1.13 12.81 -6.27
C LYS A 123 -2.61 12.44 -6.06
N PHE A 124 -3.49 13.42 -5.98
CA PHE A 124 -4.89 13.25 -5.63
C PHE A 124 -5.11 12.53 -4.30
N LEU A 125 -4.22 12.76 -3.33
CA LEU A 125 -4.23 12.11 -2.01
C LEU A 125 -4.12 13.15 -0.90
N PRO A 126 -4.59 12.85 0.33
CA PRO A 126 -4.40 13.70 1.49
C PRO A 126 -2.92 14.04 1.70
N LYS A 127 -2.62 15.32 1.98
CA LYS A 127 -1.22 15.80 2.11
C LYS A 127 -0.42 15.04 3.16
N GLY A 128 -1.04 14.69 4.30
CA GLY A 128 -0.38 13.90 5.34
C GLY A 128 0.01 12.50 4.87
N VAL A 129 -0.85 11.82 4.10
CA VAL A 129 -0.58 10.47 3.58
C VAL A 129 0.62 10.52 2.63
N VAL A 130 0.65 11.52 1.76
CA VAL A 130 1.77 11.76 0.85
C VAL A 130 3.07 12.01 1.62
N LEU A 131 3.03 12.84 2.68
CA LEU A 131 4.22 13.16 3.48
C LEU A 131 4.74 11.94 4.25
N ALA A 132 3.87 11.18 4.91
CA ALA A 132 4.27 9.96 5.63
C ALA A 132 4.96 8.94 4.70
N HIS A 133 4.39 8.66 3.52
CA HIS A 133 5.04 7.78 2.55
C HIS A 133 6.35 8.34 2.03
N LYS A 134 6.45 9.65 1.78
CA LYS A 134 7.70 10.30 1.35
C LYS A 134 8.79 10.17 2.40
N LEU A 135 8.48 10.33 3.68
CA LEU A 135 9.43 10.14 4.78
C LEU A 135 9.95 8.69 4.81
N ALA A 136 9.04 7.70 4.80
CA ALA A 136 9.43 6.29 4.81
C ALA A 136 10.25 5.88 3.58
N LYS A 137 9.90 6.40 2.39
CA LYS A 137 10.66 6.17 1.16
C LYS A 137 12.03 6.86 1.19
N SER A 138 12.13 8.02 1.83
CA SER A 138 13.39 8.75 1.98
C SER A 138 14.36 8.05 2.94
N LEU A 139 13.86 7.37 3.98
CA LEU A 139 14.69 6.46 4.80
C LEU A 139 15.31 5.34 3.94
N GLU A 140 14.50 4.66 3.13
CA GLU A 140 15.03 3.59 2.26
C GLU A 140 16.03 4.15 1.24
N TYR A 141 15.71 5.28 0.62
CA TYR A 141 16.62 5.93 -0.32
C TYR A 141 17.95 6.32 0.33
N ALA A 142 17.91 6.96 1.50
CA ALA A 142 19.12 7.33 2.24
C ALA A 142 19.96 6.10 2.63
N ARG A 143 19.33 4.97 2.95
CA ARG A 143 20.05 3.72 3.24
C ARG A 143 20.72 3.11 2.01
N LYS A 144 20.01 3.07 0.87
CA LYS A 144 20.42 2.38 -0.36
C LYS A 144 21.20 3.26 -1.35
N SER A 145 21.24 4.58 -1.13
CA SER A 145 21.84 5.54 -2.06
C SER A 145 23.31 5.22 -2.36
N ALA A 146 23.68 5.26 -3.64
CA ALA A 146 25.09 5.24 -4.07
C ALA A 146 25.78 6.61 -3.90
N ASP A 147 25.00 7.70 -3.87
CA ASP A 147 25.50 9.04 -3.57
C ASP A 147 25.87 9.12 -2.08
N VAL A 148 27.17 9.21 -1.82
CA VAL A 148 27.76 9.23 -0.47
C VAL A 148 27.30 10.41 0.38
N ASN A 149 26.90 11.53 -0.23
CA ASN A 149 26.41 12.71 0.49
C ASN A 149 24.99 12.50 1.02
N LYS A 150 24.20 11.66 0.33
CA LYS A 150 22.84 11.31 0.71
C LYS A 150 22.77 9.99 1.49
N ARG A 151 23.81 9.16 1.38
CA ARG A 151 23.87 7.86 2.03
C ARG A 151 24.00 8.02 3.54
N ILE A 152 23.19 7.28 4.30
CA ILE A 152 23.28 7.13 5.75
C ILE A 152 23.69 5.69 6.03
N LYS A 153 24.97 5.47 6.39
CA LYS A 153 25.57 4.13 6.46
C LYS A 153 25.06 3.29 7.63
N TRP A 154 24.73 3.93 8.75
CA TRP A 154 24.28 3.23 9.95
C TRP A 154 22.80 2.83 9.90
N LEU A 155 22.03 3.35 8.94
CA LEU A 155 20.60 3.10 8.79
C LEU A 155 20.33 1.65 8.36
N LYS A 156 19.39 0.99 9.02
CA LYS A 156 18.99 -0.40 8.77
C LYS A 156 17.59 -0.46 8.12
N PRO A 157 17.12 -1.62 7.64
CA PRO A 157 15.92 -1.67 6.80
C PRO A 157 14.61 -1.24 7.49
N ASP A 158 14.41 -1.54 8.78
CA ASP A 158 13.15 -1.25 9.47
C ASP A 158 13.03 0.24 9.85
N GLY A 159 11.81 0.76 9.74
CA GLY A 159 11.52 2.15 10.04
C GLY A 159 10.02 2.47 9.95
N LYS A 160 9.61 3.44 10.76
CA LYS A 160 8.23 3.90 10.93
C LYS A 160 8.21 5.42 10.89
N THR A 161 7.19 6.00 10.27
CA THR A 161 7.03 7.45 10.14
C THR A 161 5.59 7.82 10.40
N GLN A 162 5.35 8.90 11.15
CA GLN A 162 4.02 9.38 11.47
C GLN A 162 3.98 10.90 11.36
N VAL A 163 2.89 11.44 10.84
CA VAL A 163 2.68 12.88 10.74
C VAL A 163 1.32 13.26 11.31
N THR A 164 1.30 14.32 12.11
CA THR A 164 0.10 14.84 12.75
C THR A 164 -0.16 16.24 12.23
N TYR A 165 -1.40 16.48 11.78
CA TYR A 165 -1.91 17.80 11.44
C TYR A 165 -2.87 18.28 12.52
N THR A 166 -2.78 19.56 12.85
CA THR A 166 -3.67 20.24 13.79
C THR A 166 -4.13 21.57 13.20
N ASN A 167 -5.44 21.80 13.14
CA ASN A 167 -6.04 22.97 12.51
C ASN A 167 -5.49 23.22 11.09
N GLY A 168 -5.31 22.13 10.32
CA GLY A 168 -4.81 22.17 8.94
C GLY A 168 -3.30 22.39 8.79
N LYS A 169 -2.55 22.59 9.88
CA LYS A 169 -1.09 22.80 9.87
C LYS A 169 -0.33 21.56 10.32
N LEU A 170 0.86 21.34 9.76
CA LEU A 170 1.74 20.26 10.19
C LEU A 170 2.22 20.53 11.61
N HIS A 171 1.83 19.68 12.55
CA HIS A 171 2.12 19.85 13.98
C HIS A 171 3.29 18.98 14.43
N THR A 172 3.28 17.68 14.09
CA THR A 172 4.33 16.74 14.51
C THR A 172 4.80 15.88 13.34
N VAL A 173 6.11 15.66 13.26
CA VAL A 173 6.73 14.58 12.48
C VAL A 173 7.45 13.64 13.44
N LEU A 174 7.09 12.36 13.41
CA LEU A 174 7.74 11.29 14.15
C LEU A 174 8.44 10.34 13.17
N VAL A 175 9.70 10.04 13.44
CA VAL A 175 10.49 9.05 12.72
C VAL A 175 11.14 8.09 13.72
N SER A 176 10.87 6.80 13.58
CA SER A 176 11.59 5.73 14.26
C SER A 176 12.36 4.94 13.22
N ALA A 177 13.69 4.94 13.30
CA ALA A 177 14.56 4.35 12.30
C ALA A 177 15.48 3.32 12.95
N GLN A 178 15.50 2.09 12.42
CA GLN A 178 16.42 1.05 12.86
C GLN A 178 17.86 1.48 12.51
N HIS A 179 18.79 1.27 13.43
CA HIS A 179 20.16 1.74 13.26
C HIS A 179 21.20 0.76 13.80
N SER A 180 22.44 0.98 13.39
CA SER A 180 23.60 0.25 13.92
C SER A 180 23.84 0.62 15.39
N PRO A 181 24.37 -0.29 16.22
CA PRO A 181 24.56 -0.04 17.66
C PRO A 181 25.55 1.09 17.96
N ASP A 182 26.47 1.36 17.04
CA ASP A 182 27.59 2.28 17.27
C ASP A 182 27.25 3.76 17.04
N VAL A 183 26.12 4.07 16.40
CA VAL A 183 25.72 5.46 16.13
C VAL A 183 25.06 6.10 17.36
N LYS A 184 25.45 7.34 17.68
CA LYS A 184 24.88 8.10 18.80
C LYS A 184 23.54 8.72 18.41
N LEU A 185 22.60 8.79 19.36
CA LEU A 185 21.28 9.38 19.15
C LEU A 185 21.32 10.81 18.59
N GLU A 186 22.30 11.62 19.00
CA GLU A 186 22.44 12.99 18.48
C GLU A 186 22.83 13.04 16.99
N GLU A 187 23.63 12.08 16.52
CA GLU A 187 23.94 11.94 15.11
C GLU A 187 22.72 11.44 14.32
N ILE A 188 21.97 10.47 14.87
CA ILE A 188 20.69 9.99 14.30
C ILE A 188 19.72 11.16 14.11
N LYS A 189 19.49 11.95 15.18
CA LYS A 189 18.60 13.12 15.14
C LYS A 189 19.05 14.12 14.09
N LYS A 190 20.34 14.45 14.05
CA LYS A 190 20.90 15.41 13.09
C LYS A 190 20.70 14.95 11.66
N GLU A 191 21.17 13.75 11.31
CA GLU A 191 21.14 13.29 9.93
C GLU A 191 19.71 13.04 9.42
N ILE A 192 18.82 12.47 10.24
CA ILE A 192 17.40 12.31 9.84
C ILE A 192 16.74 13.69 9.66
N THR A 193 17.00 14.65 10.54
CA THR A 193 16.44 16.00 10.39
C THR A 193 16.94 16.66 9.11
N GLU A 194 18.25 16.71 8.90
CA GLU A 194 18.87 17.43 7.78
C GLU A 194 18.65 16.75 6.42
N LYS A 195 18.82 15.43 6.35
CA LYS A 195 18.82 14.69 5.08
C LYS A 195 17.45 14.12 4.70
N ILE A 196 16.52 13.96 5.64
CA ILE A 196 15.22 13.29 5.41
C ILE A 196 14.04 14.22 5.65
N ILE A 197 13.95 14.86 6.82
CA ILE A 197 12.77 15.67 7.17
C ILE A 197 12.81 17.03 6.49
N ASN A 198 13.87 17.82 6.70
CA ASN A 198 13.97 19.19 6.20
C ASN A 198 13.80 19.33 4.67
N PRO A 199 14.30 18.41 3.82
CA PRO A 199 14.09 18.51 2.37
C PRO A 199 12.63 18.34 1.93
N LEU A 200 11.76 17.83 2.81
CA LEU A 200 10.34 17.57 2.53
C LEU A 200 9.41 18.66 3.08
N LEU A 201 9.94 19.60 3.88
CA LEU A 201 9.17 20.64 4.54
C LEU A 201 9.47 22.02 3.96
N SER A 202 8.45 22.88 3.96
CA SER A 202 8.62 24.32 3.68
C SER A 202 9.37 25.04 4.80
N GLU A 203 9.92 26.22 4.52
CA GLU A 203 10.59 27.06 5.53
C GLU A 203 9.66 27.49 6.68
N GLU A 204 8.35 27.60 6.43
CA GLU A 204 7.36 27.87 7.47
C GLU A 204 7.16 26.64 8.37
N GLU A 205 6.95 25.47 7.78
CA GLU A 205 6.76 24.23 8.53
C GLU A 205 7.98 23.90 9.40
N LYS A 206 9.21 24.10 8.89
CA LYS A 206 10.45 23.88 9.66
C LYS A 206 10.52 24.68 10.96
N LYS A 207 9.91 25.86 11.00
CA LYS A 207 9.94 26.74 12.19
C LYS A 207 8.96 26.30 13.27
N THR A 208 7.88 25.60 12.91
CA THR A 208 6.76 25.30 13.82
C THR A 208 6.62 23.82 14.14
N VAL A 209 7.12 22.93 13.27
CA VAL A 209 6.92 21.49 13.41
C VAL A 209 7.68 20.93 14.62
N LYS A 210 7.00 20.09 15.40
CA LYS A 210 7.64 19.26 16.42
C LYS A 210 8.25 18.02 15.77
N ILE A 211 9.58 17.90 15.82
CA ILE A 211 10.30 16.72 15.30
C ILE A 211 10.60 15.76 16.45
N LEU A 212 10.17 14.51 16.30
CA LEU A 212 10.46 13.40 17.21
C LEU A 212 11.24 12.32 16.44
N ILE A 213 12.46 12.02 16.87
CA ILE A 213 13.31 11.01 16.23
C ILE A 213 13.76 10.01 17.29
N ASN A 214 13.47 8.73 17.06
CA ASN A 214 13.75 7.60 17.96
C ASN A 214 13.44 7.95 19.43
N PRO A 215 12.18 8.27 19.79
CA PRO A 215 11.84 8.74 21.13
C PRO A 215 12.12 7.71 22.24
N THR A 216 12.22 6.42 21.89
CA THR A 216 12.63 5.33 22.78
C THR A 216 14.15 5.26 23.01
N GLY A 217 14.93 6.14 22.37
CA GLY A 217 16.39 6.17 22.42
C GLY A 217 17.03 5.24 21.40
N GLN A 218 16.89 3.93 21.57
CA GLN A 218 17.53 2.92 20.72
C GLN A 218 16.50 2.11 19.93
N PHE A 219 16.87 1.79 18.68
CA PHE A 219 16.15 0.83 17.82
C PHE A 219 17.19 0.03 17.01
N ILE A 220 17.86 -0.91 17.68
CA ILE A 220 18.96 -1.70 17.10
C ILE A 220 18.40 -2.98 16.46
N GLN A 221 17.64 -3.77 17.22
CA GLN A 221 16.94 -4.96 16.74
C GLN A 221 15.65 -4.53 16.04
N GLY A 222 15.43 -5.02 14.81
CA GLY A 222 14.28 -4.66 13.98
C GLY A 222 14.02 -5.71 12.89
N GLY A 223 12.97 -5.55 12.10
CA GLY A 223 12.54 -6.60 11.19
C GLY A 223 12.09 -7.86 11.95
N PHE A 224 12.24 -9.03 11.32
CA PHE A 224 11.81 -10.31 11.91
C PHE A 224 12.53 -10.70 13.20
N GLU A 225 13.65 -10.08 13.55
CA GLU A 225 14.29 -10.34 14.85
C GLU A 225 13.46 -9.78 16.01
N ALA A 226 12.81 -8.62 15.80
CA ALA A 226 12.08 -7.89 16.83
C ALA A 226 10.59 -8.20 16.84
N ASP A 227 9.96 -8.25 15.66
CA ASP A 227 8.51 -8.32 15.52
C ASP A 227 8.11 -9.39 14.48
N THR A 228 6.97 -10.04 14.70
CA THR A 228 6.34 -10.86 13.65
C THR A 228 5.68 -9.99 12.58
N GLY A 229 5.64 -10.50 11.35
CA GLY A 229 4.97 -9.86 10.22
C GLY A 229 3.94 -10.77 9.59
N LEU A 230 2.86 -10.19 9.09
CA LEU A 230 1.83 -10.89 8.32
C LEU A 230 1.35 -10.03 7.15
N THR A 231 1.10 -10.69 6.03
CA THR A 231 0.52 -10.07 4.83
C THR A 231 -0.80 -9.38 5.17
N GLY A 232 -1.03 -8.19 4.60
CA GLY A 232 -2.28 -7.47 4.80
C GLY A 232 -2.48 -6.83 6.19
N ARG A 233 -1.44 -6.71 7.02
CA ARG A 233 -1.54 -6.01 8.34
C ARG A 233 -1.25 -4.51 8.28
N LYS A 234 -1.08 -3.96 7.07
CA LYS A 234 -0.78 -2.53 6.84
C LYS A 234 -1.79 -1.85 5.90
N LEU A 235 -3.06 -2.29 5.94
CA LEU A 235 -4.15 -1.78 5.08
C LEU A 235 -4.30 -0.26 5.07
N MET A 236 -4.18 0.38 6.23
CA MET A 236 -4.29 1.84 6.33
C MET A 236 -3.09 2.55 5.70
N VAL A 237 -1.89 1.98 5.82
CA VAL A 237 -0.68 2.46 5.11
C VAL A 237 -0.79 2.21 3.61
N ASP A 238 -1.50 1.16 3.19
CA ASP A 238 -1.67 0.83 1.77
C ASP A 238 -2.65 1.73 1.04
N THR A 239 -3.56 2.36 1.78
CA THR A 239 -4.66 3.14 1.23
C THR A 239 -4.56 4.62 1.57
N TYR A 240 -5.38 5.09 2.51
CA TYR A 240 -5.62 6.51 2.75
C TYR A 240 -5.24 6.92 4.17
N GLY A 241 -4.39 6.17 4.88
CA GLY A 241 -3.86 6.55 6.18
C GLY A 241 -4.84 6.43 7.35
N GLY A 242 -5.92 5.65 7.21
CA GLY A 242 -6.90 5.43 8.29
C GLY A 242 -7.88 6.60 8.52
N ILE A 243 -7.84 7.61 7.65
CA ILE A 243 -8.73 8.78 7.71
C ILE A 243 -9.96 8.63 6.81
N ILE A 244 -10.02 7.59 5.98
CA ILE A 244 -11.16 7.25 5.10
C ILE A 244 -11.63 5.82 5.43
N PRO A 245 -12.94 5.50 5.29
CA PRO A 245 -13.41 4.14 5.42
C PRO A 245 -12.63 3.12 4.57
N HIS A 246 -12.52 1.90 5.08
CA HIS A 246 -11.86 0.78 4.43
C HIS A 246 -12.72 -0.47 4.58
N GLY A 247 -12.81 -1.30 3.54
CA GLY A 247 -13.69 -2.47 3.56
C GLY A 247 -13.06 -3.77 4.07
N GLY A 248 -11.95 -3.67 4.81
CA GLY A 248 -11.27 -4.80 5.45
C GLY A 248 -10.38 -5.70 4.57
N GLY A 249 -10.59 -5.76 3.26
CA GLY A 249 -9.82 -6.64 2.37
C GLY A 249 -8.35 -6.23 2.18
N CYS A 250 -7.40 -7.16 2.34
CA CYS A 250 -6.00 -6.94 1.97
C CYS A 250 -5.75 -7.01 0.46
N PHE A 251 -4.65 -6.41 0.00
CA PHE A 251 -4.30 -6.38 -1.42
C PHE A 251 -3.24 -7.43 -1.77
N SER A 252 -2.10 -7.42 -1.07
CA SER A 252 -0.92 -8.23 -1.37
C SER A 252 -1.23 -9.72 -1.48
N GLY A 253 -0.60 -10.41 -2.43
CA GLY A 253 -0.76 -11.85 -2.60
C GLY A 253 -2.05 -12.29 -3.31
N LYS A 254 -2.92 -11.34 -3.68
CA LYS A 254 -4.18 -11.64 -4.38
C LYS A 254 -4.11 -11.26 -5.86
N ASP A 255 -4.52 -12.17 -6.73
CA ASP A 255 -4.72 -11.85 -8.14
C ASP A 255 -5.96 -10.95 -8.34
N ALA A 256 -6.11 -10.43 -9.56
CA ALA A 256 -7.10 -9.40 -9.85
C ALA A 256 -8.56 -9.87 -9.86
N THR A 257 -8.86 -11.18 -9.79
CA THR A 257 -10.24 -11.65 -9.59
C THR A 257 -10.74 -11.45 -8.16
N LYS A 258 -9.83 -11.20 -7.20
CA LYS A 258 -10.19 -10.86 -5.82
C LYS A 258 -10.53 -9.38 -5.76
N VAL A 259 -11.83 -9.11 -5.62
CA VAL A 259 -12.39 -7.76 -5.69
C VAL A 259 -11.86 -6.82 -4.61
N ASP A 260 -11.32 -7.35 -3.49
CA ASP A 260 -10.60 -6.56 -2.48
C ASP A 260 -9.55 -5.65 -3.11
N ARG A 261 -8.77 -6.19 -4.05
CA ARG A 261 -7.71 -5.47 -4.75
C ARG A 261 -8.25 -4.74 -5.96
N SER A 262 -8.88 -5.46 -6.90
CA SER A 262 -9.29 -4.87 -8.18
C SER A 262 -10.42 -3.86 -8.03
N GLY A 263 -11.41 -4.14 -7.16
CA GLY A 263 -12.49 -3.23 -6.81
C GLY A 263 -11.98 -1.95 -6.14
N ALA A 264 -11.03 -2.06 -5.19
CA ALA A 264 -10.42 -0.88 -4.57
C ALA A 264 -9.61 -0.04 -5.58
N TYR A 265 -8.89 -0.69 -6.50
CA TYR A 265 -8.16 0.02 -7.55
C TYR A 265 -9.10 0.73 -8.53
N MET A 266 -10.22 0.09 -8.89
CA MET A 266 -11.25 0.72 -9.73
C MET A 266 -11.90 1.89 -9.00
N ALA A 267 -12.27 1.73 -7.73
CA ALA A 267 -12.87 2.79 -6.94
C ALA A 267 -11.91 4.00 -6.83
N ARG A 268 -10.61 3.76 -6.60
CA ARG A 268 -9.56 4.79 -6.64
C ARG A 268 -9.51 5.50 -7.99
N PHE A 269 -9.49 4.72 -9.08
CA PHE A 269 -9.44 5.25 -10.44
C PHE A 269 -10.64 6.18 -10.70
N VAL A 270 -11.85 5.77 -10.33
CA VAL A 270 -13.07 6.57 -10.49
C VAL A 270 -13.02 7.83 -9.63
N ALA A 271 -12.71 7.72 -8.33
CA ALA A 271 -12.63 8.88 -7.43
C ALA A 271 -11.64 9.93 -7.97
N LYS A 272 -10.46 9.49 -8.43
CA LYS A 272 -9.43 10.36 -9.00
C LYS A 272 -9.91 11.08 -10.26
N ASN A 273 -10.59 10.37 -11.16
CA ASN A 273 -11.12 10.94 -12.39
C ASN A 273 -12.24 11.95 -12.12
N LEU A 274 -13.12 11.69 -11.14
CA LEU A 274 -14.17 12.62 -10.74
C LEU A 274 -13.59 13.94 -10.19
N VAL A 275 -12.60 13.88 -9.30
CA VAL A 275 -11.90 15.08 -8.80
C VAL A 275 -11.18 15.81 -9.95
N ALA A 276 -10.47 15.08 -10.81
CA ALA A 276 -9.74 15.66 -11.93
C ALA A 276 -10.66 16.37 -12.96
N ALA A 277 -11.92 15.94 -13.08
CA ALA A 277 -12.91 16.56 -13.94
C ALA A 277 -13.74 17.66 -13.25
N GLY A 278 -13.48 17.96 -11.98
CA GLY A 278 -14.12 19.06 -11.26
C GLY A 278 -15.48 18.73 -10.61
N TYR A 279 -15.80 17.44 -10.41
CA TYR A 279 -17.03 17.04 -9.70
C TYR A 279 -16.97 17.22 -8.17
N GLY A 280 -15.84 17.71 -7.65
CA GLY A 280 -15.62 17.97 -6.23
C GLY A 280 -14.15 18.12 -5.91
N LYS A 281 -13.84 18.70 -4.75
CA LYS A 281 -12.47 18.72 -4.22
C LYS A 281 -12.09 17.43 -3.51
N GLU A 282 -13.08 16.71 -2.99
CA GLU A 282 -12.92 15.39 -2.39
C GLU A 282 -14.04 14.49 -2.91
N VAL A 283 -13.72 13.27 -3.33
CA VAL A 283 -14.72 12.30 -3.77
C VAL A 283 -14.45 10.95 -3.12
N LEU A 284 -15.48 10.39 -2.51
CA LEU A 284 -15.50 9.04 -1.96
C LEU A 284 -16.38 8.16 -2.86
N VAL A 285 -15.84 7.02 -3.27
CA VAL A 285 -16.53 5.98 -4.04
C VAL A 285 -16.56 4.72 -3.19
N SER A 286 -17.72 4.09 -3.06
CA SER A 286 -17.86 2.77 -2.44
C SER A 286 -18.46 1.79 -3.45
N VAL A 287 -18.02 0.53 -3.39
CA VAL A 287 -18.58 -0.55 -4.19
C VAL A 287 -18.68 -1.82 -3.35
N ALA A 288 -19.76 -2.58 -3.50
CA ALA A 288 -19.95 -3.86 -2.82
C ALA A 288 -20.26 -4.98 -3.81
N TYR A 289 -19.74 -6.18 -3.54
CA TYR A 289 -19.97 -7.38 -4.35
C TYR A 289 -20.53 -8.52 -3.49
N ALA A 290 -21.33 -9.37 -4.12
CA ALA A 290 -21.61 -10.72 -3.65
C ALA A 290 -20.71 -11.72 -4.39
N ILE A 291 -20.29 -12.78 -3.70
CA ILE A 291 -19.48 -13.85 -4.29
C ILE A 291 -20.18 -14.45 -5.52
N GLY A 292 -19.42 -14.64 -6.61
CA GLY A 292 -19.91 -15.21 -7.86
C GLY A 292 -20.78 -14.28 -8.72
N MET A 293 -21.11 -13.07 -8.26
CA MET A 293 -21.86 -12.09 -9.07
C MET A 293 -20.92 -11.16 -9.83
N ALA A 294 -21.20 -10.92 -11.11
CA ALA A 294 -20.44 -9.97 -11.92
C ALA A 294 -20.86 -8.53 -11.67
N GLU A 295 -22.16 -8.29 -11.49
CA GLU A 295 -22.69 -6.96 -11.18
C GLU A 295 -22.44 -6.63 -9.70
N PRO A 296 -22.01 -5.39 -9.37
CA PRO A 296 -21.93 -4.96 -7.98
C PRO A 296 -23.32 -4.85 -7.36
N LEU A 297 -23.44 -5.17 -6.08
CA LEU A 297 -24.66 -4.96 -5.29
C LEU A 297 -24.95 -3.47 -5.10
N MET A 298 -23.89 -2.68 -5.00
CA MET A 298 -23.96 -1.26 -4.70
C MET A 298 -22.77 -0.55 -5.35
N ILE A 299 -23.06 0.63 -5.90
CA ILE A 299 -22.07 1.65 -6.25
C ILE A 299 -22.60 2.96 -5.67
N GLU A 300 -21.84 3.60 -4.78
CA GLU A 300 -22.10 4.97 -4.36
C GLU A 300 -20.89 5.83 -4.71
N ALA A 301 -21.16 7.10 -5.02
CA ALA A 301 -20.13 8.11 -5.18
C ALA A 301 -20.68 9.43 -4.67
N ILE A 302 -19.93 10.07 -3.77
CA ILE A 302 -20.36 11.30 -3.10
C ILE A 302 -19.18 12.26 -3.00
N ASN A 303 -19.42 13.56 -3.13
CA ASN A 303 -18.39 14.59 -2.96
C ASN A 303 -18.46 15.27 -1.59
N GLU A 304 -17.54 16.21 -1.32
CA GLU A 304 -17.44 16.90 -0.04
C GLU A 304 -18.67 17.74 0.35
N LYS A 305 -19.55 18.03 -0.61
CA LYS A 305 -20.81 18.78 -0.44
C LYS A 305 -22.02 17.88 -0.21
N GLY A 306 -21.85 16.56 -0.34
CA GLY A 306 -22.92 15.59 -0.25
C GLY A 306 -23.69 15.37 -1.55
N GLU A 307 -23.17 15.82 -2.69
CA GLU A 307 -23.81 15.59 -3.99
C GLU A 307 -23.58 14.14 -4.43
N ASP A 308 -24.65 13.47 -4.88
CA ASP A 308 -24.61 12.10 -5.40
C ASP A 308 -24.09 12.11 -6.84
N LEU A 309 -23.02 11.32 -7.07
CA LEU A 309 -22.33 11.17 -8.34
C LEU A 309 -22.52 9.75 -8.93
N ALA A 310 -23.34 8.90 -8.31
CA ALA A 310 -23.45 7.49 -8.67
C ALA A 310 -23.96 7.28 -10.12
N GLU A 311 -24.87 8.10 -10.62
CA GLU A 311 -25.32 8.03 -12.02
C GLU A 311 -24.20 8.37 -13.01
N ILE A 312 -23.40 9.39 -12.72
CA ILE A 312 -22.22 9.75 -13.52
C ILE A 312 -21.24 8.58 -13.56
N VAL A 313 -21.04 7.93 -12.41
CA VAL A 313 -20.17 6.75 -12.31
C VAL A 313 -20.70 5.61 -13.17
N ARG A 314 -21.98 5.22 -13.01
CA ARG A 314 -22.59 4.12 -13.76
C ARG A 314 -22.57 4.35 -15.27
N LYS A 315 -22.69 5.60 -15.73
CA LYS A 315 -22.63 5.96 -17.15
C LYS A 315 -21.23 5.84 -17.75
N ASN A 316 -20.19 6.09 -16.95
CA ASN A 316 -18.81 6.21 -17.43
C ASN A 316 -17.93 4.99 -17.15
N PHE A 317 -18.26 4.22 -16.11
CA PHE A 317 -17.39 3.19 -15.57
C PHE A 317 -18.12 1.87 -15.38
N ASP A 318 -17.47 0.78 -15.77
CA ASP A 318 -17.96 -0.58 -15.61
C ASP A 318 -17.18 -1.27 -14.48
N PHE A 319 -17.91 -1.65 -13.44
CA PHE A 319 -17.40 -2.28 -12.22
C PHE A 319 -17.45 -3.82 -12.26
N LYS A 320 -17.80 -4.45 -13.39
CA LYS A 320 -17.67 -5.92 -13.49
C LYS A 320 -16.22 -6.35 -13.30
N PRO A 321 -15.90 -7.40 -12.53
CA PRO A 321 -14.52 -7.83 -12.28
C PRO A 321 -13.69 -7.99 -13.56
N LEU A 322 -14.23 -8.64 -14.60
CA LEU A 322 -13.53 -8.80 -15.88
C LEU A 322 -13.33 -7.47 -16.63
N SER A 323 -14.28 -6.54 -16.52
CA SER A 323 -14.16 -5.20 -17.10
C SER A 323 -13.10 -4.37 -16.39
N ILE A 324 -13.00 -4.49 -15.06
CA ILE A 324 -11.94 -3.86 -14.25
C ILE A 324 -10.57 -4.42 -14.65
N ILE A 325 -10.43 -5.75 -14.66
CA ILE A 325 -9.18 -6.44 -15.01
C ILE A 325 -8.68 -5.99 -16.39
N LYS A 326 -9.59 -5.95 -17.38
CA LYS A 326 -9.26 -5.52 -18.74
C LYS A 326 -8.87 -4.05 -18.80
N ARG A 327 -9.63 -3.18 -18.14
CA ARG A 327 -9.40 -1.72 -18.16
C ARG A 327 -8.08 -1.34 -17.51
N LEU A 328 -7.78 -1.96 -16.37
CA LEU A 328 -6.60 -1.64 -15.57
C LEU A 328 -5.41 -2.56 -15.86
N ASP A 329 -5.50 -3.42 -16.87
CA ASP A 329 -4.45 -4.36 -17.29
C ASP A 329 -3.85 -5.17 -16.11
N LEU A 330 -4.73 -5.72 -15.26
CA LEU A 330 -4.35 -6.32 -13.97
C LEU A 330 -3.87 -7.78 -14.07
N ARG A 331 -3.61 -8.28 -15.28
CA ARG A 331 -2.98 -9.59 -15.52
C ARG A 331 -1.47 -9.48 -15.81
N THR A 332 -0.93 -8.29 -15.64
CA THR A 332 0.50 -7.98 -15.82
C THR A 332 1.23 -8.09 -14.47
N PRO A 333 2.48 -8.58 -14.40
CA PRO A 333 3.24 -8.71 -13.16
C PRO A 333 3.73 -7.34 -12.64
N ILE A 334 2.82 -6.60 -12.00
CA ILE A 334 3.03 -5.22 -11.56
C ILE A 334 2.82 -5.01 -10.06
N PHE A 335 2.58 -6.06 -9.28
CA PHE A 335 2.03 -5.92 -7.92
C PHE A 335 3.10 -5.73 -6.86
N ARG A 336 4.30 -6.32 -6.99
CA ARG A 336 5.36 -6.18 -5.98
C ARG A 336 5.78 -4.73 -5.74
N LYS A 337 5.78 -3.91 -6.80
CA LYS A 337 6.06 -2.47 -6.70
C LYS A 337 4.96 -1.69 -5.97
N THR A 338 3.83 -2.30 -5.64
CA THR A 338 2.72 -1.69 -4.89
C THR A 338 2.75 -2.02 -3.40
N ALA A 339 3.42 -3.12 -3.01
CA ALA A 339 3.45 -3.67 -1.66
C ALA A 339 4.06 -2.75 -0.58
N THR A 340 4.73 -1.66 -0.96
CA THR A 340 5.35 -0.69 -0.04
C THR A 340 5.00 0.73 -0.44
N TYR A 341 4.95 1.67 0.52
CA TYR A 341 4.73 3.11 0.30
C TYR A 341 3.38 3.48 -0.37
N GLY A 342 2.32 2.73 -0.04
CA GLY A 342 0.96 2.98 -0.53
C GLY A 342 0.72 2.50 -1.96
N HIS A 343 -0.45 1.91 -2.23
CA HIS A 343 -0.82 1.44 -3.57
C HIS A 343 -1.25 2.59 -4.50
N PHE A 344 -1.64 3.73 -3.92
CA PHE A 344 -2.19 4.89 -4.62
C PHE A 344 -1.20 6.05 -4.74
N GLY A 345 -1.49 6.99 -5.63
CA GLY A 345 -0.65 8.17 -5.92
C GLY A 345 0.64 7.88 -6.69
N ARG A 346 0.71 6.75 -7.40
CA ARG A 346 1.85 6.32 -8.22
C ARG A 346 1.58 6.58 -9.70
N SER A 347 2.36 7.47 -10.33
CA SER A 347 2.11 7.90 -11.73
C SER A 347 2.17 6.77 -12.77
N ASN A 348 2.86 5.67 -12.48
CA ASN A 348 3.05 4.54 -13.38
C ASN A 348 2.07 3.38 -13.16
N MET A 349 0.95 3.62 -12.47
CA MET A 349 -0.09 2.61 -12.23
C MET A 349 -1.32 2.85 -13.11
N PRO A 350 -1.95 1.79 -13.65
CA PRO A 350 -3.15 1.92 -14.49
C PRO A 350 -4.29 2.67 -13.80
N TRP A 351 -4.55 2.39 -12.51
CA TRP A 351 -5.59 3.05 -11.72
C TRP A 351 -5.28 4.51 -11.32
N GLU A 352 -4.10 5.01 -11.68
CA GLU A 352 -3.70 6.40 -11.41
C GLU A 352 -3.77 7.27 -12.67
N LYS A 353 -4.20 6.73 -13.82
CA LYS A 353 -4.40 7.51 -15.04
C LYS A 353 -5.64 8.40 -14.92
N ILE A 354 -5.54 9.59 -15.50
CA ILE A 354 -6.66 10.52 -15.67
C ILE A 354 -7.12 10.40 -17.12
N GLU A 355 -8.43 10.24 -17.31
CA GLU A 355 -9.10 10.08 -18.57
C GLU A 355 -10.23 11.10 -18.69
N LYS A 356 -10.55 11.46 -19.93
CA LYS A 356 -11.69 12.33 -20.20
C LYS A 356 -12.99 11.52 -20.06
N MET A 357 -13.86 11.92 -19.13
CA MET A 357 -15.19 11.33 -18.99
C MET A 357 -16.13 11.80 -20.11
N LYS A 358 -17.13 10.98 -20.42
CA LYS A 358 -18.11 11.18 -21.50
C LYS A 358 -19.34 11.96 -21.08
#